data_AF-A0A518DE41-F1
#
_entry.id   AF-A0A518DE41-F1
#
_cell.length_a   1.000
_cell.length_b   1.000
_cell.length_c   1.000
_cell.angle_alpha   90.00
_cell.angle_beta   90.00
_cell.angle_gamma   90.00
#
_symmetry.space_group_name_H-M   'P 1'
#
loop_
_entity.id
_entity.type
_entity.pdbx_description
1 polymer ?
#
loop_
_entity_poly.entity_id
_entity_poly.type
_entity_poly.pdbx_seq_one_letter_code
_entity_poly.pdbx_strand_id
1 'polypeptide(L)'
;MAATTYYTDEDMTAWERVKKAFANDWEQTKSDFGVDGARDMNQDVDDTLKQASGADDAFENREQAFRFGYTAKRRYESESPEWNDDLDRRLQKEYDGDYRADRDYIRHAYQYGG
;
A
#
# COMPACT_ATOMS: atom_id res chain seq x y z
N MET A 1 3.64 13.16 19.59
CA MET A 1 3.48 12.32 18.39
C MET A 1 2.00 12.22 18.13
N ALA A 2 1.50 12.86 17.08
CA ALA A 2 0.07 12.83 16.77
C ALA A 2 -0.25 11.44 16.21
N ALA A 3 -0.94 10.61 17.00
CA ALA A 3 -1.62 9.46 16.44
C ALA A 3 -2.64 10.01 15.43
N THR A 4 -2.31 9.89 14.14
CA THR A 4 -3.17 10.28 13.03
C THR A 4 -4.50 9.55 13.22
N THR A 5 -5.58 10.28 13.49
CA THR A 5 -6.90 9.75 13.87
C THR A 5 -7.59 8.96 12.75
N TYR A 6 -6.89 8.73 11.63
CA TYR A 6 -7.37 8.06 10.44
C TYR A 6 -7.51 6.54 10.64
N TYR A 7 -6.59 5.92 11.38
CA TYR A 7 -6.56 4.47 11.61
C TYR A 7 -7.16 4.10 12.97
N THR A 8 -8.02 3.08 12.97
CA THR A 8 -8.49 2.41 14.19
C THR A 8 -7.60 1.20 14.53
N ASP A 9 -7.69 0.67 15.76
CA ASP A 9 -7.02 -0.59 16.13
C ASP A 9 -7.43 -1.77 15.24
N GLU A 10 -8.68 -1.78 14.77
CA GLU A 10 -9.17 -2.79 13.83
C GLU A 10 -8.54 -2.63 12.44
N ASP A 11 -8.35 -1.38 11.98
CA ASP A 11 -7.64 -1.11 10.73
C ASP A 11 -6.19 -1.58 10.80
N MET A 12 -5.52 -1.31 11.92
CA MET A 12 -4.16 -1.77 12.14
C MET A 12 -4.08 -3.30 12.19
N THR A 13 -4.99 -3.95 12.90
CA THR A 13 -5.02 -5.42 12.98
C THR A 13 -5.28 -6.07 11.62
N ALA A 14 -6.19 -5.51 10.82
CA ALA A 14 -6.45 -6.01 9.47
C ALA A 14 -5.27 -5.75 8.54
N TRP A 15 -4.65 -4.57 8.65
CA TRP A 15 -3.43 -4.24 7.92
C TRP A 15 -2.34 -5.27 8.19
N GLU A 16 -2.04 -5.59 9.45
CA GLU A 16 -0.99 -6.57 9.77
C GLU A 16 -1.22 -7.95 9.13
N ARG A 17 -2.49 -8.35 8.95
CA ARG A 17 -2.83 -9.61 8.28
C ARG A 17 -2.57 -9.57 6.77
N VAL A 18 -2.89 -8.45 6.11
CA VAL A 18 -2.71 -8.32 4.66
C VAL A 18 -1.34 -7.79 4.26
N LYS A 19 -0.61 -7.15 5.18
CA LYS A 19 0.74 -6.62 4.97
C LYS A 19 1.67 -7.68 4.41
N LYS A 20 1.61 -8.91 4.93
CA LYS A 20 2.41 -10.03 4.42
C LYS A 20 2.04 -10.39 2.98
N ALA A 21 0.76 -10.33 2.60
CA ALA A 21 0.32 -10.59 1.23
C ALA A 21 0.85 -9.52 0.26
N PHE A 22 0.75 -8.23 0.63
CA PHE A 22 1.32 -7.14 -0.16
C PHE A 22 2.84 -7.20 -0.26
N ALA A 23 3.52 -7.54 0.84
CA ALA A 23 4.97 -7.70 0.82
C ALA A 23 5.41 -8.87 -0.07
N ASN A 24 4.65 -9.97 -0.08
CA ASN A 24 4.91 -11.09 -0.97
C ASN A 24 4.67 -10.74 -2.45
N ASP A 25 3.66 -9.90 -2.73
CA ASP A 25 3.33 -9.46 -4.08
C ASP A 25 4.22 -8.31 -4.59
N TRP A 26 5.05 -7.73 -3.72
CA TRP A 26 5.79 -6.50 -3.99
C TRP A 26 6.66 -6.57 -5.25
N GLU A 27 7.31 -7.71 -5.53
CA GLU A 27 8.10 -7.87 -6.75
C GLU A 27 7.25 -7.83 -8.03
N GLN A 28 6.06 -8.45 -8.01
CA GLN A 28 5.11 -8.36 -9.11
C GLN A 28 4.63 -6.91 -9.27
N THR A 29 4.25 -6.29 -8.16
CA THR A 29 3.82 -4.90 -8.15
C THR A 29 4.89 -3.94 -8.71
N LYS A 30 6.19 -4.14 -8.41
CA LYS A 30 7.29 -3.37 -9.04
C LYS A 30 7.34 -3.58 -10.54
N SER A 31 7.21 -4.83 -10.99
CA SER A 31 7.19 -5.15 -12.42
C SER A 31 6.04 -4.44 -13.13
N ASP A 32 4.83 -4.43 -12.53
CA ASP A 32 3.66 -3.73 -13.08
C ASP A 32 3.83 -2.21 -13.14
N PHE A 33 4.56 -1.63 -12.18
CA PHE A 33 4.87 -0.20 -12.15
C PHE A 33 6.13 0.20 -12.94
N GLY A 34 6.80 -0.76 -13.58
CA GLY A 34 8.01 -0.49 -14.38
C GLY A 34 9.21 -0.05 -13.54
N VAL A 35 9.29 -0.46 -12.28
CA VAL A 35 10.42 -0.17 -11.39
C VAL A 35 11.56 -1.13 -11.75
N ASP A 36 12.62 -0.64 -12.41
CA ASP A 36 13.78 -1.44 -12.83
C ASP A 36 14.48 -2.08 -11.61
N GLY A 37 14.52 -3.42 -11.55
CA GLY A 37 15.21 -4.15 -10.48
C GLY A 37 14.65 -5.53 -10.09
N ALA A 38 13.49 -5.94 -10.66
CA ALA A 38 12.78 -7.18 -10.33
C ALA A 38 13.43 -8.46 -10.93
N ARG A 39 14.72 -8.72 -10.65
CA ARG A 39 15.39 -9.94 -11.10
C ARG A 39 15.67 -10.89 -9.94
N ASP A 40 14.82 -11.91 -9.86
CA ASP A 40 15.00 -13.19 -9.16
C ASP A 40 15.19 -13.11 -7.62
N MET A 41 14.08 -12.98 -6.88
CA MET A 41 14.00 -13.29 -5.43
C MET A 41 12.86 -14.25 -5.10
N ASN A 42 12.59 -15.23 -5.96
CA ASN A 42 11.71 -16.35 -5.61
C ASN A 42 12.47 -17.40 -4.79
N GLN A 43 12.85 -17.09 -3.54
CA GLN A 43 13.03 -18.01 -2.41
C GLN A 43 13.18 -17.15 -1.13
N ASP A 44 12.19 -17.23 -0.23
CA ASP A 44 12.08 -16.54 1.07
C ASP A 44 11.73 -15.02 1.06
N VAL A 45 10.43 -14.76 0.90
CA VAL A 45 9.76 -13.45 1.08
C VAL A 45 10.00 -12.79 2.45
N ASP A 46 10.26 -13.58 3.51
CA ASP A 46 10.60 -13.05 4.84
C ASP A 46 12.02 -12.44 4.86
N ASP A 47 12.95 -12.97 4.05
CA ASP A 47 14.30 -12.42 3.88
C ASP A 47 14.32 -11.25 2.88
N THR A 48 13.35 -11.16 1.96
CA THR A 48 13.25 -10.07 0.96
C THR A 48 12.89 -8.74 1.59
N LEU A 49 11.94 -8.71 2.55
CA LEU A 49 11.68 -7.51 3.36
C LEU A 49 12.96 -7.06 4.09
N LYS A 50 13.68 -8.01 4.69
CA LYS A 50 14.90 -7.79 5.47
C LYS A 50 16.11 -7.34 4.64
N GLN A 51 16.22 -7.80 3.38
CA GLN A 51 17.29 -7.43 2.45
C GLN A 51 16.96 -6.14 1.68
N ALA A 52 15.68 -5.84 1.45
CA ALA A 52 15.25 -4.58 0.85
C ALA A 52 15.22 -3.43 1.87
N SER A 53 15.21 -3.70 3.18
CA SER A 53 15.29 -2.67 4.22
C SER A 53 16.50 -1.74 4.01
N GLY A 54 16.22 -0.53 3.53
CA GLY A 54 17.23 0.50 3.25
C GLY A 54 17.49 0.81 1.77
N ALA A 55 16.91 0.05 0.82
CA ALA A 55 16.87 0.43 -0.59
C ALA A 55 15.76 1.47 -0.85
N ASP A 56 15.94 2.38 -1.81
CA ASP A 56 14.91 3.36 -2.21
C ASP A 56 13.58 2.68 -2.60
N ASP A 57 13.65 1.45 -3.13
CA ASP A 57 12.53 0.64 -3.62
C ASP A 57 12.04 -0.40 -2.60
N ALA A 58 12.38 -0.23 -1.32
CA ALA A 58 11.90 -1.08 -0.24
C ALA A 58 10.37 -1.00 -0.11
N PHE A 59 9.74 -2.13 0.21
CA PHE A 59 8.31 -2.15 0.53
C PHE A 59 7.98 -1.19 1.69
N GLU A 60 8.88 -1.09 2.67
CA GLU A 60 8.74 -0.23 3.86
C GLU A 60 8.60 1.26 3.48
N ASN A 61 9.25 1.71 2.41
CA ASN A 61 9.11 3.08 1.91
C ASN A 61 7.74 3.35 1.29
N ARG A 62 7.04 2.30 0.85
CA ARG A 62 5.70 2.37 0.24
C ARG A 62 4.61 1.82 1.15
N GLU A 63 4.96 1.29 2.32
CA GLU A 63 4.03 0.66 3.25
C GLU A 63 2.91 1.61 3.64
N GLN A 64 3.23 2.89 3.85
CA GLN A 64 2.24 3.92 4.17
C GLN A 64 1.16 4.04 3.07
N ALA A 65 1.56 4.01 1.80
CA ALA A 65 0.67 4.09 0.64
C ALA A 65 -0.25 2.87 0.57
N PHE A 66 0.31 1.67 0.69
CA PHE A 66 -0.48 0.43 0.68
C PHE A 66 -1.45 0.35 1.86
N ARG A 67 -0.98 0.66 3.07
CA ARG A 67 -1.83 0.69 4.27
C ARG A 67 -2.97 1.68 4.10
N PHE A 68 -2.67 2.88 3.63
CA PHE A 68 -3.67 3.91 3.42
C PHE A 68 -4.73 3.49 2.39
N GLY A 69 -4.32 2.94 1.24
CA GLY A 69 -5.25 2.46 0.21
C GLY A 69 -6.13 1.30 0.68
N TYR A 70 -5.56 0.33 1.40
CA TYR A 70 -6.33 -0.78 1.96
C TYR A 70 -7.33 -0.32 3.03
N THR A 71 -6.92 0.57 3.94
CA THR A 71 -7.84 1.19 4.91
C THR A 71 -8.91 2.02 4.22
N ALA A 72 -8.55 2.76 3.18
CA ALA A 72 -9.49 3.55 2.38
C ALA A 72 -10.55 2.65 1.73
N LYS A 73 -10.17 1.47 1.21
CA LYS A 73 -11.13 0.48 0.69
C LYS A 73 -12.14 0.11 1.76
N ARG A 74 -11.69 -0.33 2.94
CA ARG A 74 -12.59 -0.73 4.03
C ARG A 74 -13.55 0.38 4.47
N ARG A 75 -13.11 1.64 4.38
CA ARG A 75 -13.91 2.80 4.78
C ARG A 75 -14.89 3.24 3.68
N TYR A 76 -14.48 3.19 2.41
CA TYR A 76 -15.21 3.80 1.30
C TYR A 76 -15.79 2.81 0.30
N GLU A 77 -15.51 1.51 0.38
CA GLU A 77 -16.00 0.49 -0.57
C GLU A 77 -17.53 0.48 -0.71
N SER A 78 -18.25 0.82 0.36
CA SER A 78 -19.71 0.89 0.38
C SER A 78 -20.24 2.08 -0.45
N GLU A 79 -19.51 3.19 -0.51
CA GLU A 79 -19.89 4.40 -1.23
C GLU A 79 -19.21 4.51 -2.61
N SER A 80 -18.05 3.89 -2.76
CA SER A 80 -17.18 3.92 -3.94
C SER A 80 -16.59 2.53 -4.16
N PRO A 81 -17.37 1.57 -4.68
CA PRO A 81 -16.88 0.21 -4.91
C PRO A 81 -15.70 0.16 -5.91
N GLU A 82 -15.60 1.18 -6.76
CA GLU A 82 -14.51 1.35 -7.71
C GLU A 82 -13.81 2.71 -7.51
N TRP A 83 -12.56 2.78 -7.95
CA TRP A 83 -11.79 4.02 -7.94
C TRP A 83 -12.43 5.05 -8.88
N ASN A 84 -12.73 6.23 -8.36
CA ASN A 84 -13.34 7.34 -9.11
C ASN A 84 -12.71 8.69 -8.72
N ASP A 85 -12.99 9.74 -9.51
CA ASP A 85 -12.38 11.07 -9.31
C ASP A 85 -12.77 11.76 -7.99
N ASP A 86 -13.92 11.44 -7.42
CA ASP A 86 -14.33 11.99 -6.11
C ASP A 86 -13.57 11.31 -4.97
N LEU A 87 -13.42 9.98 -5.03
CA LEU A 87 -12.57 9.22 -4.11
C LEU A 87 -11.11 9.68 -4.22
N ASP A 88 -10.57 9.81 -5.44
CA ASP A 88 -9.20 10.27 -5.69
C ASP A 88 -8.91 11.63 -5.02
N ARG A 89 -9.78 12.62 -5.27
CA ARG A 89 -9.67 13.96 -4.67
C ARG A 89 -9.84 13.96 -3.16
N ARG A 90 -10.60 13.02 -2.61
CA ARG A 90 -10.76 12.85 -1.17
C ARG A 90 -9.50 12.27 -0.54
N LEU A 91 -9.01 11.17 -1.09
CA LEU A 91 -7.80 10.49 -0.63
C LEU A 91 -6.57 11.40 -0.71
N GLN A 92 -6.49 12.25 -1.74
CA GLN A 92 -5.45 13.28 -1.84
C GLN A 92 -5.38 14.22 -0.64
N LYS A 93 -6.52 14.53 -0.02
CA LYS A 93 -6.59 15.44 1.14
C LYS A 93 -6.36 14.73 2.48
N GLU A 94 -6.63 13.43 2.51
CA GLU A 94 -6.53 12.60 3.72
C GLU A 94 -5.14 11.96 3.87
N TYR A 95 -4.37 11.85 2.78
CA TYR A 95 -3.04 11.28 2.79
C TYR A 95 -1.99 12.26 3.34
N ASP A 96 -1.19 11.79 4.29
CA ASP A 96 -0.17 12.59 4.98
C ASP A 96 1.16 12.69 4.20
N GLY A 97 1.40 11.76 3.26
CA GLY A 97 2.62 11.71 2.45
C GLY A 97 2.51 12.43 1.10
N ASP A 98 3.47 12.18 0.21
CA ASP A 98 3.39 12.68 -1.17
C ASP A 98 2.37 11.86 -1.96
N TYR A 99 1.11 12.33 -1.93
CA TYR A 99 0.03 11.65 -2.63
C TYR A 99 0.32 11.49 -4.12
N ARG A 100 1.02 12.43 -4.77
CA ARG A 100 1.28 12.33 -6.21
C ARG A 100 2.26 11.21 -6.52
N ALA A 101 3.28 11.04 -5.69
CA ALA A 101 4.24 9.95 -5.82
C ALA A 101 3.62 8.59 -5.44
N ASP A 102 2.68 8.58 -4.50
CA ASP A 102 2.14 7.36 -3.92
C ASP A 102 0.79 6.91 -4.51
N ARG A 103 0.15 7.76 -5.34
CA ARG A 103 -1.21 7.56 -5.86
C ARG A 103 -1.43 6.19 -6.47
N ASP A 104 -0.49 5.72 -7.29
CA ASP A 104 -0.64 4.46 -8.01
C ASP A 104 -0.58 3.26 -7.05
N TYR A 105 0.26 3.31 -6.01
CA TYR A 105 0.30 2.31 -4.94
C TYR A 105 -0.96 2.34 -4.08
N ILE A 106 -1.45 3.54 -3.73
CA ILE A 106 -2.71 3.72 -2.98
C ILE A 106 -3.88 3.12 -3.77
N ARG A 107 -3.95 3.40 -5.08
CA ARG A 107 -4.99 2.86 -5.97
C ARG A 107 -4.91 1.35 -6.07
N HIS A 108 -3.72 0.79 -6.26
CA HIS A 108 -3.52 -0.65 -6.30
C HIS A 108 -4.02 -1.31 -5.01
N ALA A 109 -3.64 -0.78 -3.84
CA ALA A 109 -4.11 -1.30 -2.56
C ALA A 109 -5.62 -1.16 -2.35
N TYR A 110 -6.23 -0.09 -2.86
CA TYR A 110 -7.69 0.10 -2.84
C TYR A 110 -8.42 -0.97 -3.66
N GLN A 111 -7.84 -1.34 -4.80
CA GLN A 111 -8.44 -2.32 -5.71
C GLN A 111 -8.14 -3.77 -5.30
N TYR A 112 -7.16 -3.99 -4.42
CA TYR A 112 -6.75 -5.32 -3.94
C TYR A 112 -7.93 -6.12 -3.37
N GLY A 113 -8.36 -7.16 -4.09
CA GLY A 113 -9.40 -8.10 -3.67
C GLY A 113 -8.76 -9.31 -2.99
N GLY A 114 -9.11 -9.53 -1.73
CA GLY A 114 -8.84 -10.79 -1.03
C GLY A 114 -9.96 -11.79 -1.25
#